data_AF-A0A430FUT2-F1
#
_entry.id   AF-A0A430FUT2-F1
#
_cell.length_a   1.000
_cell.length_b   1.000
_cell.length_c   1.000
_cell.angle_alpha   90.00
_cell.angle_beta   90.00
_cell.angle_gamma   90.00
#
_symmetry.space_group_name_H-M   'P 1'
#
loop_
_entity.id
_entity.type
_entity.pdbx_description
1 polymer ?
#
loop_
_entity_poly.entity_id
_entity_poly.type
_entity_poly.pdbx_seq_one_letter_code
_entity_poly.pdbx_strand_id
1 'polypeptide(L)'
;MPVIVPQGVLTRGDLSGWFGRHGGSLAVVGTMNLMYNAACFVQEGYGCAIGPAGLVDTSWESQLTFRPLDPPMRTSLAIAWKRNQPMTPAAAAFLEELRKLV
;
A
#
# COMPACT_ATOMS: atom_id res chain seq x y z
N MET A 1 -12.69 14.22 6.76
CA MET A 1 -11.27 14.07 7.19
C MET A 1 -10.40 13.98 5.94
N PRO A 2 -9.32 14.78 5.83
CA PRO A 2 -8.39 14.73 4.70
C PRO A 2 -7.71 13.36 4.58
N VAL A 3 -7.62 12.83 3.38
CA VAL A 3 -6.96 11.55 3.10
C VAL A 3 -5.93 11.69 1.99
N ILE A 4 -4.75 11.12 2.22
CA ILE A 4 -3.69 10.93 1.23
C ILE A 4 -3.78 9.48 0.74
N VAL A 5 -3.74 9.28 -0.57
CA VAL A 5 -3.87 7.95 -1.19
C VAL A 5 -2.67 7.62 -2.09
N PRO A 6 -2.39 6.33 -2.37
CA PRO A 6 -1.33 5.99 -3.29
C PRO A 6 -1.69 6.41 -4.72
N GLN A 7 -0.68 6.76 -5.51
CA GLN A 7 -0.87 7.20 -6.89
C GLN A 7 -1.52 6.08 -7.73
N GLY A 8 -2.51 6.45 -8.53
CA GLY A 8 -3.21 5.52 -9.41
C GLY A 8 -4.21 4.58 -8.73
N VAL A 9 -4.33 4.60 -7.40
CA VAL A 9 -5.31 3.77 -6.67
C VAL A 9 -6.76 4.17 -6.97
N LEU A 10 -6.99 5.46 -7.25
CA LEU A 10 -8.30 5.94 -7.70
C LEU A 10 -8.60 5.59 -9.16
N THR A 11 -7.60 5.60 -10.04
CA THR A 11 -7.78 5.31 -11.47
C THR A 11 -7.91 3.82 -11.77
N ARG A 12 -7.30 2.95 -10.95
CA ARG A 12 -7.46 1.48 -11.03
C ARG A 12 -8.84 1.00 -10.58
N GLY A 13 -9.60 1.86 -9.89
CA GLY A 13 -10.92 1.51 -9.39
C GLY A 13 -10.92 0.72 -8.09
N ASP A 14 -9.76 0.34 -7.56
CA ASP A 14 -9.62 -0.48 -6.35
C ASP A 14 -10.29 0.22 -5.15
N LEU A 15 -9.86 1.45 -4.89
CA LEU A 15 -10.38 2.21 -3.75
C LEU A 15 -11.74 2.83 -4.04
N SER A 16 -12.02 3.28 -5.26
CA SER A 16 -13.35 3.84 -5.59
C SER A 16 -14.43 2.76 -5.61
N GLY A 17 -14.10 1.52 -6.00
CA GLY A 17 -15.00 0.38 -5.94
C GLY A 17 -15.26 -0.10 -4.51
N TRP A 18 -14.23 -0.07 -3.66
CA TRP A 18 -14.37 -0.34 -2.23
C TRP A 18 -15.20 0.75 -1.53
N PHE A 19 -14.83 2.02 -1.69
CA PHE A 19 -15.45 3.15 -0.99
C PHE A 19 -16.83 3.55 -1.56
N GLY A 20 -16.99 3.46 -2.89
CA GLY A 20 -18.23 3.81 -3.59
C GLY A 20 -19.40 2.89 -3.27
N ARG A 21 -19.13 1.65 -2.86
CA ARG A 21 -20.16 0.72 -2.32
C ARG A 21 -20.70 1.16 -0.94
N HIS A 22 -20.00 2.05 -0.25
CA HIS A 22 -20.33 2.50 1.10
C HIS A 22 -20.85 3.96 1.15
N GLY A 23 -21.16 4.57 0.00
CA GLY A 23 -21.95 5.80 -0.08
C GLY A 23 -21.26 7.09 0.39
N GLY A 24 -19.94 7.08 0.65
CA GLY A 24 -19.20 8.24 1.13
C GLY A 24 -18.31 8.89 0.07
N SER A 25 -18.16 10.22 0.13
CA SER A 25 -17.10 10.94 -0.60
C SER A 25 -15.82 11.00 0.23
N LEU A 26 -14.71 10.51 -0.31
CA LEU A 26 -13.40 10.63 0.34
C LEU A 26 -12.82 12.03 0.05
N ALA A 27 -12.47 12.79 1.09
CA ALA A 27 -11.81 14.09 0.93
C ALA A 27 -10.32 13.87 0.61
N VAL A 28 -10.04 13.45 -0.63
CA VAL A 28 -8.67 13.22 -1.10
C VAL A 28 -7.97 14.55 -1.29
N VAL A 29 -6.93 14.79 -0.49
CA VAL A 29 -6.15 16.04 -0.50
C VAL A 29 -4.79 15.89 -1.18
N GLY A 30 -4.41 14.66 -1.51
CA GLY A 30 -3.15 14.39 -2.19
C GLY A 30 -2.97 12.93 -2.60
N THR A 31 -2.05 12.71 -3.51
CA THR A 31 -1.58 11.39 -3.93
C THR A 31 -0.09 11.24 -3.72
N MET A 32 0.39 10.01 -3.55
CA MET A 32 1.80 9.76 -3.22
C MET A 32 2.33 8.45 -3.81
N ASN A 33 3.66 8.36 -3.97
CA ASN A 33 4.34 7.14 -4.41
C ASN A 33 5.14 6.45 -3.29
N LEU A 34 5.51 7.17 -2.23
CA LEU A 34 6.40 6.70 -1.17
C LEU A 34 5.71 6.84 0.19
N MET A 35 5.23 5.72 0.77
CA MET A 35 4.42 5.70 2.01
C MET A 35 5.00 6.51 3.17
N TYR A 36 6.33 6.55 3.28
CA TYR A 36 7.05 7.36 4.26
C TYR A 36 6.66 8.85 4.23
N ASN A 37 6.54 9.46 3.04
CA ASN A 37 6.25 10.89 2.94
C ASN A 37 4.83 11.22 3.46
N ALA A 38 3.83 10.35 3.25
CA ALA A 38 2.52 10.56 3.86
C ALA A 38 2.54 10.34 5.37
N ALA A 39 3.35 9.39 5.85
CA ALA A 39 3.46 9.17 7.30
C ALA A 39 3.92 10.45 8.02
N CYS A 40 4.86 11.22 7.47
CA CYS A 40 5.24 12.53 8.01
C CYS A 40 4.04 13.49 8.11
N PHE A 41 3.19 13.59 7.08
CA PHE A 41 2.00 14.43 7.14
C PHE A 41 0.96 13.94 8.16
N VAL A 42 0.77 12.62 8.28
CA VAL A 42 -0.14 12.02 9.25
C VAL A 42 0.35 12.26 10.68
N GLN A 43 1.66 12.12 10.91
CA GLN A 43 2.30 12.32 12.21
C GLN A 43 2.14 13.76 12.70
N GLU A 44 2.23 14.73 11.79
CA GLU A 44 1.99 16.15 12.07
C GLU A 44 0.48 16.52 12.13
N GLY A 45 -0.42 15.55 11.99
CA GLY A 45 -1.87 15.77 12.14
C GLY A 45 -2.61 16.31 10.92
N TYR A 46 -1.99 16.31 9.72
CA TYR A 46 -2.63 16.82 8.50
C TYR A 46 -3.72 15.91 7.91
N GLY A 47 -3.93 14.72 8.46
CA GLY A 47 -5.00 13.81 8.04
C GLY A 47 -4.63 12.34 8.21
N CYS A 48 -5.18 11.49 7.34
CA CYS A 48 -4.87 10.05 7.29
C CYS A 48 -4.26 9.65 5.95
N ALA A 49 -3.57 8.53 5.92
CA ALA A 49 -3.05 7.92 4.70
C ALA A 49 -3.62 6.50 4.52
N ILE A 50 -3.92 6.13 3.27
CA ILE A 50 -4.31 4.76 2.91
C ILE A 50 -3.09 4.07 2.28
N GLY A 51 -2.75 2.88 2.77
CA GLY A 51 -1.68 2.07 2.20
C GLY A 51 -1.60 0.68 2.83
N PRO A 52 -0.80 -0.23 2.24
CA PRO A 52 -0.54 -1.54 2.82
C PRO A 52 0.05 -1.47 4.23
N ALA A 53 -0.30 -2.46 5.06
CA ALA A 53 0.29 -2.64 6.39
C ALA A 53 1.80 -2.90 6.30
N GLY A 54 2.56 -2.41 7.27
CA GLY A 54 4.00 -2.68 7.39
C GLY A 54 4.92 -1.85 6.49
N LEU A 55 4.38 -0.89 5.71
CA LEU A 55 5.21 -0.02 4.86
C LEU A 55 5.83 1.17 5.59
N VAL A 56 5.34 1.51 6.78
CA VAL A 56 5.85 2.58 7.64
C VAL A 56 5.87 2.09 9.07
N ASP A 57 6.75 2.66 9.88
CA ASP A 57 6.75 2.37 11.30
C ASP A 57 5.42 2.83 11.92
N THR A 58 4.76 1.89 12.59
CA THR A 58 3.52 2.10 13.35
C THR A 58 3.66 1.53 14.75
N SER A 59 4.90 1.39 15.23
CA SER A 59 5.23 1.10 16.60
C SER A 59 4.71 2.20 17.53
N TRP A 60 4.65 1.89 18.83
CA TRP A 60 4.22 2.86 19.84
C TRP A 60 5.08 4.13 19.87
N GLU A 61 6.34 4.07 19.40
CA GLU A 61 7.27 5.21 19.35
C GLU A 61 6.96 6.16 18.19
N SER A 62 6.40 5.64 17.08
CA SER A 62 6.12 6.41 15.85
C SER A 62 4.97 7.40 15.97
N GLN A 63 4.13 7.29 17.02
CA GLN A 63 2.85 8.00 17.17
C GLN A 63 1.83 7.74 16.04
N LEU A 64 2.10 6.77 15.16
CA LEU A 64 1.21 6.35 14.09
C LEU A 64 0.50 5.05 14.47
N THR A 65 -0.75 4.90 14.02
CA THR A 65 -1.52 3.67 14.23
C THR A 65 -2.07 3.18 12.91
N PHE A 66 -1.69 1.97 12.51
CA PHE A 66 -2.32 1.30 11.38
C PHE A 66 -3.73 0.86 11.77
N ARG A 67 -4.72 1.24 10.97
CA ARG A 67 -6.11 0.79 11.13
C ARG A 67 -6.55 0.04 9.87
N PRO A 68 -6.88 -1.25 9.95
CA PRO A 68 -7.40 -1.98 8.80
C PRO A 68 -8.75 -1.39 8.38
N LEU A 69 -9.01 -1.42 7.07
CA LEU A 69 -10.32 -1.10 6.53
C LEU A 69 -11.33 -2.19 6.89
N ASP A 70 -12.59 -1.81 7.05
CA ASP A 70 -13.71 -2.73 7.24
C ASP A 70 -14.80 -2.43 6.20
N PRO A 71 -15.05 -3.33 5.22
CA PRO A 71 -14.44 -4.66 5.05
C PRO A 71 -12.94 -4.64 4.65
N PRO A 72 -12.14 -5.66 5.02
CA PRO A 72 -10.71 -5.68 4.70
C PRO A 72 -10.41 -5.63 3.21
N MET A 73 -9.51 -4.73 2.82
CA MET A 73 -8.91 -4.69 1.49
C MET A 73 -7.52 -5.33 1.53
N ARG A 74 -7.22 -6.25 0.62
CA ARG A 74 -5.94 -6.97 0.56
C ARG A 74 -5.24 -6.71 -0.77
N THR A 75 -3.92 -6.59 -0.72
CA THR A 75 -3.07 -6.48 -1.90
C THR A 75 -2.29 -7.78 -2.09
N SER A 76 -2.28 -8.32 -3.30
CA SER A 76 -1.44 -9.47 -3.65
C SER A 76 -0.10 -9.01 -4.21
N LEU A 77 0.97 -9.59 -3.69
CA LEU A 77 2.32 -9.40 -4.23
C LEU A 77 2.62 -10.50 -5.23
N ALA A 78 3.30 -10.14 -6.33
CA ALA A 78 3.72 -11.08 -7.35
C ALA A 78 5.15 -10.76 -7.81
N ILE A 79 5.89 -11.82 -8.11
CA ILE A 79 7.19 -11.72 -8.79
C ILE A 79 6.93 -11.92 -10.27
N ALA A 80 7.36 -10.98 -11.11
CA ALA A 80 7.11 -11.01 -12.54
C ALA A 80 8.42 -11.00 -13.33
N TRP A 81 8.46 -11.79 -14.41
CA TRP A 81 9.53 -11.80 -15.40
C TRP A 81 8.95 -12.03 -16.80
N LYS A 82 9.75 -11.77 -17.84
CA LYS A 82 9.30 -11.93 -19.24
C LYS A 82 9.05 -13.41 -19.54
N ARG A 83 7.87 -13.73 -20.10
CA ARG A 83 7.39 -15.11 -20.38
C ARG A 83 8.44 -16.00 -21.06
N ASN A 84 9.20 -15.43 -22.01
CA ASN A 84 10.16 -16.17 -22.84
C ASN A 84 11.63 -15.86 -22.46
N GLN A 85 11.88 -15.40 -21.24
CA GLN A 85 13.23 -15.17 -20.73
C GLN A 85 13.65 -16.36 -19.87
N PRO A 86 14.69 -17.12 -20.28
CA PRO A 86 15.27 -18.15 -19.42
C PRO A 86 15.74 -17.55 -18.11
N MET A 87 15.43 -18.21 -17.00
CA MET A 87 15.88 -17.73 -15.69
C MET A 87 17.36 -18.03 -15.51
N THR A 88 18.15 -17.01 -15.15
CA THR A 88 19.57 -17.21 -14.86
C THR A 88 19.72 -18.04 -13.58
N PRO A 89 20.84 -18.76 -13.39
CA PRO A 89 21.09 -19.48 -12.14
C PRO A 89 21.00 -18.59 -10.90
N ALA A 90 21.47 -17.33 -11.00
CA ALA A 90 21.37 -16.36 -9.90
C ALA A 90 19.92 -15.96 -9.59
N ALA A 91 19.09 -15.73 -10.61
CA ALA A 91 17.67 -15.42 -10.43
C ALA A 91 16.88 -16.62 -9.88
N ALA A 92 17.25 -17.85 -10.28
CA ALA A 92 16.69 -19.07 -9.74
C ALA A 92 17.03 -19.24 -8.25
N ALA A 93 18.30 -19.09 -7.88
CA ALA A 93 18.73 -19.14 -6.48
C ALA A 93 18.03 -18.05 -5.64
N PHE A 94 17.93 -16.82 -6.14
CA PHE A 94 17.20 -15.75 -5.45
C PHE A 94 15.72 -16.10 -5.25
N LEU A 95 15.04 -16.63 -6.27
CA LEU A 95 13.65 -17.03 -6.16
C LEU A 95 13.44 -18.19 -5.18
N GLU A 96 14.37 -19.15 -5.13
CA GLU A 96 14.34 -20.24 -4.16
C GLU A 96 14.48 -19.73 -2.72
N GLU A 97 15.44 -18.85 -2.45
CA GLU A 97 15.59 -18.25 -1.12
C GLU A 97 14.38 -17.40 -0.73
N LEU A 98 13.86 -16.60 -1.67
CA LEU A 98 12.69 -15.75 -1.42
C LEU A 98 11.45 -16.57 -1.07
N ARG A 99 11.26 -17.74 -1.70
CA ARG A 99 10.15 -18.66 -1.41
C ARG A 99 10.24 -19.33 -0.03
N LYS A 100 11.40 -19.35 0.62
CA LYS A 100 11.54 -19.87 1.99
C LYS A 100 11.10 -18.85 3.05
N LEU A 101 11.01 -17.57 2.69
CA LEU A 101 10.66 -16.47 3.59
C LEU A 101 9.15 -16.18 3.64
N VAL A 102 8.38 -16.74 2.70
CA VAL A 102 6.93 -16.52 2.53
C VAL A 102 6.19 -17.81 2.84
#